data_AF-A0A3S3R7V1-F1
#
_entry.id   AF-A0A3S3R7V1-F1
#
_cell.length_a   1.000
_cell.length_b   1.000
_cell.length_c   1.000
_cell.angle_alpha   90.00
_cell.angle_beta   90.00
_cell.angle_gamma   90.00
#
_symmetry.space_group_name_H-M   'P 1'
#
loop_
_entity.id
_entity.type
_entity.pdbx_description
1 polymer ?
#
loop_
_entity_poly.entity_id
_entity_poly.type
_entity_poly.pdbx_seq_one_letter_code
_entity_poly.pdbx_strand_id
1 'polypeptide(L)'
;MAEDQNPVSAISEDETRLERQVTPAPRNRFVIVIGASAGGVEPLKQIVGDLPSDLAAAVFVVLHVGQVSYLAEILDRAGRLKTLVAENGATFRTGRIYVAPPGFHLLLHGDHMMLRRGPRENLARPAIDPLFRSAALSYGAAVIGVLLSGSLSDGTAGLRAIKAVGGLALVQHPKDTLVPAMVQSALHHVEVDHCLPAAELGVCLAKLAAEPAGKTLPAPSSVRLEAAVAAQEHSTMKDEDRLGELSVFTCPECHGPLWEIEDGDMVRYRCHTGHAFTADAMMEAQAVEADEILWSLLRSHQQRAAFARRMSEREKKKFRSELATQLDERAREYEADAAVIERILESRRVQVTDDGAVTQEGNGKEKAR
;
A
#
# COMPACT_ATOMS: atom_id res chain seq x y z
N MET A 1 78.51 29.44 16.92
CA MET A 1 78.39 28.18 17.64
C MET A 1 76.98 27.68 17.42
N ALA A 2 76.88 26.50 16.78
CA ALA A 2 75.69 25.75 16.34
C ALA A 2 74.82 26.49 15.30
N GLU A 3 74.82 26.15 14.00
CA GLU A 3 74.40 24.88 13.34
C GLU A 3 72.91 24.58 13.66
N ASP A 4 72.01 24.29 12.72
CA ASP A 4 72.17 23.86 11.34
C ASP A 4 70.89 24.11 10.51
N GLN A 5 71.08 24.08 9.20
CA GLN A 5 70.10 24.13 8.12
C GLN A 5 69.20 22.88 8.12
N ASN A 6 67.94 22.99 7.69
CA ASN A 6 67.37 22.18 6.58
C ASN A 6 65.86 22.44 6.33
N PRO A 7 65.28 21.99 5.20
CA PRO A 7 64.49 22.84 4.32
C PRO A 7 63.14 22.20 3.94
N VAL A 8 62.50 22.76 2.92
CA VAL A 8 61.41 22.17 2.14
C VAL A 8 61.80 20.77 1.61
N SER A 9 61.04 19.73 1.91
CA SER A 9 60.92 18.54 1.03
C SER A 9 59.71 17.65 1.35
N ALA A 10 59.15 17.15 0.25
CA ALA A 10 58.48 15.86 0.08
C ALA A 10 57.09 15.65 0.71
N ILE A 11 56.10 15.96 -0.12
CA ILE A 11 54.83 15.25 -0.21
C ILE A 11 55.17 13.76 -0.39
N SER A 12 55.00 12.94 0.64
CA SER A 12 55.24 11.50 0.57
C SER A 12 53.97 10.76 0.18
N GLU A 13 54.12 9.99 -0.89
CA GLU A 13 53.18 9.10 -1.57
C GLU A 13 52.59 8.00 -0.67
N ASP A 14 51.67 8.32 0.25
CA ASP A 14 51.00 7.30 1.08
C ASP A 14 49.48 7.50 1.29
N GLU A 15 48.79 8.08 0.30
CA GLU A 15 47.31 8.26 0.31
C GLU A 15 46.56 7.54 -0.83
N THR A 16 47.17 6.55 -1.49
CA THR A 16 46.53 5.85 -2.63
C THR A 16 46.28 4.36 -2.43
N ARG A 17 46.09 3.90 -1.20
CA ARG A 17 45.85 2.47 -0.95
C ARG A 17 44.80 2.14 0.10
N LEU A 18 43.55 2.60 -0.06
CA LEU A 18 42.37 1.97 0.54
C LEU A 18 41.09 2.51 -0.11
N GLU A 19 40.76 2.04 -1.31
CA GLU A 19 39.38 1.97 -1.83
C GLU A 19 39.36 1.28 -3.21
N ARG A 20 39.89 0.06 -3.28
CA ARG A 20 39.46 -0.85 -4.35
C ARG A 20 38.14 -1.46 -3.90
N GLN A 21 37.04 -0.76 -4.17
CA GLN A 21 35.72 -1.35 -4.18
C GLN A 21 35.74 -2.52 -5.18
N VAL A 22 35.91 -3.73 -4.65
CA VAL A 22 35.66 -4.95 -5.40
C VAL A 22 34.17 -4.96 -5.68
N THR A 23 33.77 -4.58 -6.89
CA THR A 23 32.39 -4.78 -7.37
C THR A 23 32.12 -6.29 -7.28
N PRO A 24 31.21 -6.75 -6.40
CA PRO A 24 30.87 -8.17 -6.37
C PRO A 24 30.32 -8.55 -7.75
N ALA A 25 30.69 -9.73 -8.24
CA ALA A 25 30.12 -10.29 -9.46
C ALA A 25 28.58 -10.20 -9.40
N PRO A 26 27.89 -9.89 -10.51
CA PRO A 26 26.44 -9.76 -10.50
C PRO A 26 25.83 -11.04 -9.95
N ARG A 27 25.17 -10.93 -8.80
CA ARG A 27 24.33 -12.03 -8.28
C ARG A 27 23.18 -12.23 -9.26
N ASN A 28 22.72 -13.47 -9.44
CA ASN A 28 21.49 -13.73 -10.19
C ASN A 28 20.31 -12.99 -9.55
N ARG A 29 19.22 -12.80 -10.31
CA ARG A 29 17.97 -12.23 -9.77
C ARG A 29 17.34 -13.21 -8.78
N PHE A 30 17.59 -13.02 -7.49
CA PHE A 30 17.25 -14.01 -6.46
C PHE A 30 16.09 -13.59 -5.55
N VAL A 31 15.50 -12.41 -5.77
CA VAL A 31 14.36 -11.90 -4.99
C VAL A 31 13.18 -11.61 -5.91
N ILE A 32 12.08 -12.31 -5.70
CA ILE A 32 10.81 -12.08 -6.40
C ILE A 32 9.81 -11.54 -5.38
N VAL A 33 9.25 -10.38 -5.63
CA VAL A 33 8.18 -9.79 -4.81
C VAL A 33 6.90 -9.70 -5.62
N ILE A 34 5.80 -10.23 -5.09
CA ILE A 34 4.51 -10.34 -5.78
C ILE A 34 3.46 -9.62 -4.96
N GLY A 35 2.73 -8.71 -5.60
CA GLY A 35 1.63 -7.95 -5.02
C GLY A 35 0.32 -8.27 -5.72
N ALA A 36 -0.74 -8.51 -4.95
CA ALA A 36 -2.06 -8.81 -5.47
C ALA A 36 -3.17 -8.30 -4.55
N SER A 37 -4.39 -8.16 -5.07
CA SER A 37 -5.55 -7.76 -4.28
C SER A 37 -6.80 -8.51 -4.76
N ALA A 38 -7.91 -7.80 -5.03
CA ALA A 38 -9.14 -8.37 -5.55
C ALA A 38 -8.88 -9.18 -6.84
N GLY A 39 -9.26 -10.47 -6.81
CA GLY A 39 -9.02 -11.41 -7.92
C GLY A 39 -7.59 -11.97 -8.00
N GLY A 40 -6.71 -11.66 -7.05
CA GLY A 40 -5.31 -12.04 -7.09
C GLY A 40 -4.98 -13.50 -6.73
N VAL A 41 -5.89 -14.22 -6.08
CA VAL A 41 -5.62 -15.57 -5.56
C VAL A 41 -5.44 -16.60 -6.68
N GLU A 42 -6.27 -16.57 -7.73
CA GLU A 42 -6.17 -17.55 -8.82
C GLU A 42 -4.91 -17.34 -9.67
N PRO A 43 -4.55 -16.11 -10.06
CA PRO A 43 -3.25 -15.84 -10.68
C PRO A 43 -2.06 -16.29 -9.82
N LEU A 44 -2.09 -16.05 -8.51
CA LEU A 44 -1.04 -16.52 -7.60
C LEU A 44 -0.91 -18.04 -7.62
N LYS A 45 -2.03 -18.78 -7.59
CA LYS A 45 -2.02 -20.25 -7.67
C LYS A 45 -1.40 -20.76 -8.96
N GLN A 46 -1.73 -20.15 -10.09
CA GLN A 46 -1.14 -20.51 -11.39
C GLN A 46 0.37 -20.29 -11.37
N ILE A 47 0.81 -19.10 -10.95
CA ILE A 47 2.23 -18.76 -10.87
C ILE A 47 2.99 -19.77 -10.00
N VAL A 48 2.53 -20.03 -8.77
CA VAL A 48 3.26 -20.93 -7.86
C VAL A 48 3.22 -22.40 -8.31
N GLY A 49 2.18 -22.81 -9.05
CA GLY A 49 2.08 -24.14 -9.66
C GLY A 49 3.15 -24.39 -10.72
N ASP A 50 3.52 -23.35 -11.46
CA ASP A 50 4.50 -23.41 -12.55
C ASP A 50 5.95 -23.18 -12.08
N LEU A 51 6.17 -22.68 -10.86
CA LEU A 51 7.51 -22.52 -10.32
C LEU A 51 8.19 -23.89 -10.11
N PRO A 52 9.46 -24.05 -10.54
CA PRO A 52 10.19 -25.29 -10.36
C PRO A 52 10.65 -25.45 -8.91
N SER A 53 10.85 -26.69 -8.46
CA SER A 53 11.23 -27.00 -7.07
C SER A 53 12.63 -26.53 -6.67
N ASP A 54 13.50 -26.30 -7.67
CA ASP A 54 14.88 -25.84 -7.53
C ASP A 54 15.04 -24.35 -7.86
N LEU A 55 13.95 -23.58 -7.81
CA LEU A 55 13.97 -22.12 -8.08
C LEU A 55 15.10 -21.42 -7.30
N ALA A 56 16.02 -20.80 -8.04
CA ALA A 56 17.17 -20.06 -7.50
C ALA A 56 16.81 -18.67 -6.92
N ALA A 57 15.57 -18.48 -6.46
CA ALA A 57 15.06 -17.24 -5.90
C ALA A 57 14.19 -17.50 -4.66
N ALA A 58 14.10 -16.50 -3.77
CA ALA A 58 13.11 -16.43 -2.72
C ALA A 58 11.92 -15.59 -3.21
N VAL A 59 10.71 -16.06 -2.95
CA VAL A 59 9.47 -15.38 -3.36
C VAL A 59 8.77 -14.80 -2.14
N PHE A 60 8.37 -13.55 -2.22
CA PHE A 60 7.62 -12.84 -1.17
C PHE A 60 6.30 -12.37 -1.74
N VAL A 61 5.20 -12.64 -1.03
CA VAL A 61 3.85 -12.38 -1.52
C VAL A 61 3.11 -11.49 -0.54
N VAL A 62 2.59 -10.38 -1.05
CA VAL A 62 1.58 -9.57 -0.39
C VAL A 62 0.26 -9.74 -1.14
N LEU A 63 -0.77 -10.12 -0.40
CA LEU A 63 -2.16 -10.08 -0.86
C LEU A 63 -2.92 -9.15 0.09
N HIS A 64 -3.70 -8.21 -0.44
CA HIS A 64 -4.63 -7.45 0.39
C HIS A 64 -5.67 -8.40 1.00
N VAL A 65 -5.65 -8.50 2.32
CA VAL A 65 -6.50 -9.38 3.11
C VAL A 65 -7.06 -8.64 4.31
N GLY A 66 -8.22 -9.09 4.79
CA GLY A 66 -8.80 -8.62 6.04
C GLY A 66 -8.05 -9.17 7.26
N GLN A 67 -8.78 -9.51 8.33
CA GLN A 67 -8.16 -9.93 9.59
C GLN A 67 -7.52 -11.33 9.57
N VAL A 68 -7.97 -12.20 8.67
CA VAL A 68 -7.54 -13.60 8.58
C VAL A 68 -7.15 -13.91 7.14
N SER A 69 -6.08 -14.69 6.96
CA SER A 69 -5.62 -15.16 5.66
C SER A 69 -5.16 -16.61 5.78
N TYR A 70 -5.58 -17.43 4.81
CA TYR A 70 -5.11 -18.80 4.61
C TYR A 70 -4.27 -18.92 3.33
N LEU A 71 -3.71 -17.80 2.87
CA LEU A 71 -3.03 -17.74 1.58
C LEU A 71 -1.80 -18.65 1.56
N ALA A 72 -1.05 -18.73 2.65
CA ALA A 72 0.13 -19.60 2.72
C ALA A 72 -0.26 -21.07 2.48
N GLU A 73 -1.32 -21.57 3.12
CA GLU A 73 -1.81 -22.94 2.95
C GLU A 73 -2.45 -23.19 1.59
N ILE A 74 -3.05 -22.15 0.97
CA ILE A 74 -3.58 -22.23 -0.38
C ILE A 74 -2.43 -22.39 -1.39
N LEU A 75 -1.39 -21.57 -1.27
CA LEU A 75 -0.24 -21.60 -2.18
C LEU A 75 0.66 -22.83 -1.96
N ASP A 76 0.84 -23.28 -0.71
CA ASP A 76 1.59 -24.51 -0.38
C ASP A 76 0.96 -25.75 -1.04
N ARG A 77 -0.38 -25.77 -1.18
CA ARG A 77 -1.10 -26.86 -1.88
C ARG A 77 -1.08 -26.73 -3.39
N ALA A 78 -0.93 -25.51 -3.92
CA ALA A 78 -0.96 -25.25 -5.36
C ALA A 78 0.42 -25.43 -6.02
N GLY A 79 1.51 -25.17 -5.30
CA GLY A 79 2.87 -25.19 -5.82
C GLY A 79 3.73 -26.33 -5.32
N ARG A 80 4.95 -26.43 -5.87
CA ARG A 80 5.99 -27.38 -5.42
C ARG A 80 6.91 -26.80 -4.34
N LEU A 81 6.99 -25.47 -4.27
CA LEU A 81 7.83 -24.76 -3.31
C LEU A 81 7.14 -24.68 -1.96
N LYS A 82 7.92 -24.85 -0.88
CA LYS A 82 7.39 -24.70 0.47
C LYS A 82 6.94 -23.25 0.67
N THR A 83 5.67 -23.08 1.03
CA THR A 83 5.11 -21.78 1.38
C THR A 83 4.98 -21.64 2.89
N LEU A 84 5.38 -20.47 3.40
CA LEU A 84 5.42 -20.13 4.82
C LEU A 84 4.77 -18.77 5.03
N VAL A 85 4.15 -18.56 6.19
CA VAL A 85 3.85 -17.19 6.65
C VAL A 85 5.18 -16.54 7.04
N ALA A 86 5.40 -15.29 6.64
CA ALA A 86 6.60 -14.56 6.99
C ALA A 86 6.66 -14.33 8.52
N GLU A 87 7.85 -14.46 9.08
CA GLU A 87 8.11 -14.27 10.52
C GLU A 87 9.08 -13.11 10.73
N ASN A 88 8.81 -12.28 11.72
CA ASN A 88 9.63 -11.10 12.01
C ASN A 88 11.04 -11.50 12.48
N GLY A 89 12.06 -10.94 11.84
CA GLY A 89 13.47 -11.21 12.14
C GLY A 89 13.99 -12.53 11.55
N ALA A 90 13.14 -13.33 10.89
CA ALA A 90 13.57 -14.58 10.31
C ALA A 90 14.34 -14.34 9.01
N THR A 91 15.46 -15.06 8.85
CA THR A 91 16.18 -15.14 7.58
C THR A 91 15.38 -15.93 6.57
N PHE A 92 15.50 -15.59 5.29
CA PHE A 92 14.86 -16.35 4.21
C PHE A 92 15.89 -17.14 3.38
N ARG A 93 15.38 -18.06 2.57
CA ARG A 93 16.15 -18.93 1.68
C ARG A 93 15.47 -18.98 0.31
N THR A 94 16.27 -19.20 -0.73
CA THR A 94 15.76 -19.50 -2.08
C THR A 94 14.97 -20.82 -2.09
N GLY A 95 14.15 -21.02 -3.12
CA GLY A 95 13.27 -22.20 -3.23
C GLY A 95 12.14 -22.20 -2.19
N ARG A 96 11.73 -21.03 -1.70
CA ARG A 96 10.65 -20.87 -0.73
C ARG A 96 9.80 -19.64 -1.04
N ILE A 97 8.55 -19.71 -0.61
CA ILE A 97 7.57 -18.62 -0.72
C ILE A 97 7.22 -18.13 0.69
N TYR A 98 7.25 -16.82 0.91
CA TYR A 98 6.92 -16.17 2.18
C TYR A 98 5.74 -15.22 1.98
N VAL A 99 4.67 -15.45 2.74
CA VAL A 99 3.44 -14.66 2.64
C VAL A 99 3.35 -13.66 3.79
N ALA A 100 3.08 -12.40 3.47
CA ALA A 100 2.84 -11.36 4.46
C ALA A 100 1.61 -11.71 5.33
N PRO A 101 1.71 -11.69 6.67
CA PRO A 101 0.57 -11.94 7.54
C PRO A 101 -0.39 -10.73 7.57
N PRO A 102 -1.69 -10.96 7.82
CA PRO A 102 -2.67 -9.90 8.05
C PRO A 102 -2.23 -8.88 9.11
N GLY A 103 -2.43 -7.59 8.84
CA GLY A 103 -2.20 -6.53 9.83
C GLY A 103 -0.74 -6.13 10.04
N PHE A 104 0.19 -6.64 9.23
CA PHE A 104 1.60 -6.23 9.22
C PHE A 104 2.07 -5.93 7.80
N HIS A 105 2.87 -4.88 7.61
CA HIS A 105 3.68 -4.74 6.40
C HIS A 105 4.84 -5.73 6.47
N LEU A 106 5.08 -6.44 5.37
CA LEU A 106 6.28 -7.24 5.17
C LEU A 106 7.34 -6.38 4.48
N LEU A 107 8.51 -6.26 5.11
CA LEU A 107 9.67 -5.57 4.55
C LEU A 107 10.87 -6.52 4.49
N LEU A 108 11.80 -6.23 3.60
CA LEU A 108 13.09 -6.92 3.53
C LEU A 108 14.21 -5.98 3.94
N HIS A 109 15.11 -6.45 4.79
CA HIS A 109 16.30 -5.71 5.20
C HIS A 109 17.48 -6.66 5.36
N GLY A 110 18.57 -6.42 4.64
CA GLY A 110 19.76 -7.27 4.70
C GLY A 110 19.47 -8.70 4.23
N ASP A 111 19.39 -9.65 5.16
CA ASP A 111 19.10 -11.07 4.91
C ASP A 111 17.86 -11.58 5.66
N HIS A 112 17.10 -10.68 6.28
CA HIS A 112 15.94 -11.01 7.11
C HIS A 112 14.66 -10.28 6.69
N MET A 113 13.53 -10.87 7.07
CA MET A 113 12.21 -10.29 6.93
C MET A 113 11.87 -9.45 8.17
N MET A 114 11.24 -8.30 7.97
CA MET A 114 10.72 -7.45 9.04
C MET A 114 9.22 -7.35 8.90
N LEU A 115 8.50 -7.52 10.02
CA LEU A 115 7.07 -7.26 10.09
C LEU A 115 6.83 -5.99 10.90
N ARG A 116 6.09 -5.03 10.35
CA ARG A 116 5.79 -3.76 11.02
C ARG A 116 4.30 -3.46 11.03
N ARG A 117 3.80 -2.94 12.15
CA ARG A 117 2.41 -2.46 12.29
C ARG A 117 2.33 -0.94 12.08
N GLY A 118 3.18 -0.41 11.20
CA GLY A 118 3.16 0.99 10.81
C GLY A 118 1.80 1.41 10.23
N PRO A 119 1.61 2.72 10.00
CA PRO A 119 0.42 3.26 9.37
C PRO A 119 0.08 2.53 8.07
N ARG A 120 -1.21 2.45 7.72
CA ARG A 120 -1.64 1.86 6.44
C ARG A 120 -1.09 2.68 5.27
N GLU A 121 -0.83 1.99 4.17
CA GLU A 121 -0.50 2.62 2.89
C GLU A 121 -1.52 2.15 1.87
N ASN A 122 -2.06 3.09 1.07
CA ASN A 122 -3.10 2.83 0.08
C ASN A 122 -4.30 2.04 0.66
N LEU A 123 -4.70 2.42 1.88
CA LEU A 123 -5.78 1.79 2.69
C LEU A 123 -5.50 0.34 3.13
N ALA A 124 -4.28 -0.19 2.91
CA ALA A 124 -3.94 -1.58 3.12
C ALA A 124 -2.85 -1.78 4.19
N ARG A 125 -2.94 -2.94 4.88
CA ARG A 125 -1.89 -3.50 5.74
C ARG A 125 -2.12 -5.02 5.91
N PRO A 126 -1.39 -5.89 5.20
CA PRO A 126 -0.20 -5.59 4.38
C PRO A 126 -0.53 -4.76 3.13
N ALA A 127 0.33 -3.78 2.85
CA ALA A 127 0.40 -3.06 1.57
C ALA A 127 1.57 -3.60 0.74
N ILE A 128 1.45 -3.53 -0.59
CA ILE A 128 2.41 -4.05 -1.57
C ILE A 128 3.64 -3.14 -1.65
N ASP A 129 3.39 -1.83 -1.70
CA ASP A 129 4.38 -0.78 -1.85
C ASP A 129 5.56 -0.88 -0.84
N PRO A 130 5.34 -1.09 0.48
CA PRO A 130 6.43 -1.29 1.45
C PRO A 130 7.34 -2.49 1.15
N LEU A 131 6.76 -3.63 0.73
CA LEU A 131 7.55 -4.80 0.35
C LEU A 131 8.43 -4.48 -0.85
N PHE A 132 7.85 -3.84 -1.87
CA PHE A 132 8.54 -3.56 -3.12
C PHE A 132 9.66 -2.53 -2.91
N ARG A 133 9.40 -1.43 -2.17
CA ARG A 133 10.42 -0.42 -1.84
C ARG A 133 11.56 -1.00 -1.01
N SER A 134 11.26 -1.77 0.03
CA SER A 134 12.30 -2.36 0.89
C SER A 134 13.14 -3.42 0.16
N ALA A 135 12.53 -4.20 -0.74
CA ALA A 135 13.25 -5.12 -1.62
C ALA A 135 14.17 -4.36 -2.58
N ALA A 136 13.69 -3.30 -3.22
CA ALA A 136 14.47 -2.45 -4.11
C ALA A 136 15.72 -1.89 -3.41
N LEU A 137 15.57 -1.37 -2.18
CA LEU A 137 16.68 -0.84 -1.40
C LEU A 137 17.69 -1.90 -0.97
N SER A 138 17.23 -3.10 -0.61
CA SER A 138 18.10 -4.17 -0.10
C SER A 138 18.84 -4.93 -1.20
N TYR A 139 18.22 -5.10 -2.38
CA TYR A 139 18.73 -6.02 -3.41
C TYR A 139 18.90 -5.40 -4.80
N GLY A 140 18.47 -4.16 -5.01
CA GLY A 140 18.72 -3.42 -6.24
C GLY A 140 18.23 -4.16 -7.49
N ALA A 141 19.12 -4.30 -8.48
CA ALA A 141 18.82 -4.96 -9.75
C ALA A 141 18.54 -6.48 -9.66
N ALA A 142 18.74 -7.10 -8.49
CA ALA A 142 18.41 -8.50 -8.27
C ALA A 142 16.92 -8.76 -7.96
N VAL A 143 16.10 -7.69 -7.90
CA VAL A 143 14.66 -7.78 -7.61
C VAL A 143 13.86 -7.91 -8.91
N ILE A 144 12.88 -8.82 -8.88
CA ILE A 144 11.78 -8.90 -9.83
C ILE A 144 10.49 -8.58 -9.08
N GLY A 145 9.85 -7.46 -9.42
CA GLY A 145 8.54 -7.06 -8.92
C GLY A 145 7.43 -7.53 -9.84
N VAL A 146 6.35 -8.08 -9.28
CA VAL A 146 5.21 -8.60 -10.03
C VAL A 146 3.92 -8.06 -9.46
N LEU A 147 3.13 -7.37 -10.27
CA LEU A 147 1.81 -6.85 -9.86
C LEU A 147 0.68 -7.59 -10.57
N LEU A 148 -0.26 -8.12 -9.80
CA LEU A 148 -1.39 -8.92 -10.29
C LEU A 148 -2.71 -8.16 -10.15
N SER A 149 -3.83 -8.81 -10.52
CA SER A 149 -5.19 -8.29 -10.34
C SER A 149 -5.42 -7.61 -8.99
N GLY A 150 -6.05 -6.44 -9.02
CA GLY A 150 -6.38 -5.65 -7.84
C GLY A 150 -7.06 -4.31 -8.14
N SER A 151 -7.68 -3.76 -7.10
CA SER A 151 -8.28 -2.42 -7.12
C SER A 151 -7.25 -1.34 -6.80
N LEU A 152 -7.58 -0.09 -7.15
CA LEU A 152 -6.75 1.10 -6.89
C LEU A 152 -5.34 0.97 -7.48
N SER A 153 -4.30 1.46 -6.78
CA SER A 153 -2.96 1.64 -7.35
C SER A 153 -1.81 1.19 -6.43
N ASP A 154 -2.09 0.40 -5.39
CA ASP A 154 -1.02 -0.08 -4.50
C ASP A 154 -0.03 -0.99 -5.25
N GLY A 155 1.26 -0.83 -4.99
CA GLY A 155 2.33 -1.52 -5.71
C GLY A 155 2.87 -0.77 -6.92
N THR A 156 2.16 0.24 -7.44
CA THR A 156 2.66 1.07 -8.56
C THR A 156 3.91 1.85 -8.15
N ALA A 157 3.87 2.55 -7.00
CA ALA A 157 5.04 3.29 -6.50
C ALA A 157 6.19 2.35 -6.12
N GLY A 158 5.85 1.17 -5.57
CA GLY A 158 6.79 0.09 -5.31
C GLY A 158 7.49 -0.43 -6.56
N LEU A 159 6.75 -0.67 -7.65
CA LEU A 159 7.33 -1.10 -8.93
C LEU A 159 8.24 -0.02 -9.52
N ARG A 160 7.85 1.26 -9.43
CA ARG A 160 8.72 2.39 -9.81
C ARG A 160 10.03 2.39 -9.02
N ALA A 161 9.96 2.16 -7.71
CA ALA A 161 11.14 2.05 -6.87
C ALA A 161 12.06 0.89 -7.31
N ILE A 162 11.49 -0.27 -7.68
CA ILE A 162 12.25 -1.40 -8.24
C ILE A 162 12.93 -1.01 -9.56
N LYS A 163 12.22 -0.35 -10.47
CA LYS A 163 12.79 0.12 -11.75
C LYS A 163 13.90 1.16 -11.54
N ALA A 164 13.73 2.08 -10.59
CA ALA A 164 14.68 3.14 -10.30
C ALA A 164 16.06 2.61 -9.86
N VAL A 165 16.13 1.39 -9.30
CA VAL A 165 17.38 0.74 -8.88
C VAL A 165 17.89 -0.31 -9.86
N GLY A 166 17.25 -0.45 -11.03
CA GLY A 166 17.65 -1.39 -12.10
C GLY A 166 17.03 -2.79 -11.98
N GLY A 167 16.02 -2.98 -11.14
CA GLY A 167 15.24 -4.22 -11.06
C GLY A 167 14.24 -4.36 -12.24
N LEU A 168 13.53 -5.48 -12.27
CA LEU A 168 12.51 -5.76 -13.29
C LEU A 168 11.09 -5.57 -12.75
N ALA A 169 10.21 -5.02 -13.57
CA ALA A 169 8.78 -4.88 -13.29
C ALA A 169 7.96 -5.73 -14.26
N LEU A 170 7.15 -6.63 -13.71
CA LEU A 170 6.23 -7.48 -14.44
C LEU A 170 4.82 -7.20 -13.95
N VAL A 171 3.86 -7.34 -14.86
CA VAL A 171 2.44 -7.21 -14.51
C VAL A 171 1.62 -8.31 -15.18
N GLN A 172 0.52 -8.70 -14.53
CA GLN A 172 -0.49 -9.56 -15.16
C GLN A 172 -1.17 -8.81 -16.32
N HIS A 173 -1.44 -9.48 -17.43
CA HIS A 173 -2.09 -8.84 -18.56
C HIS A 173 -3.50 -8.33 -18.17
N PRO A 174 -3.89 -7.07 -18.46
CA PRO A 174 -5.18 -6.49 -18.03
C PRO A 174 -6.43 -7.26 -18.48
N LYS A 175 -6.37 -7.95 -19.63
CA LYS A 175 -7.47 -8.81 -20.11
C LYS A 175 -7.61 -10.14 -19.33
N ASP A 176 -6.58 -10.50 -18.58
CA ASP A 176 -6.52 -11.71 -17.75
C ASP A 176 -6.75 -11.40 -16.25
N THR A 177 -6.94 -10.13 -15.90
CA THR A 177 -7.26 -9.72 -14.51
C THR A 177 -8.76 -9.68 -14.27
N LEU A 178 -9.19 -10.16 -13.10
CA LEU A 178 -10.58 -9.98 -12.65
C LEU A 178 -10.86 -8.51 -12.29
N VAL A 179 -9.88 -7.83 -11.71
CA VAL A 179 -9.92 -6.40 -11.37
C VAL A 179 -8.66 -5.73 -11.94
N PRO A 180 -8.77 -4.95 -13.02
CA PRO A 180 -7.60 -4.47 -13.77
C PRO A 180 -6.96 -3.18 -13.24
N ALA A 181 -7.63 -2.44 -12.34
CA ALA A 181 -7.25 -1.06 -11.99
C ALA A 181 -5.79 -0.92 -11.53
N MET A 182 -5.34 -1.81 -10.64
CA MET A 182 -3.97 -1.80 -10.08
C MET A 182 -2.91 -2.08 -11.14
N VAL A 183 -3.19 -2.99 -12.07
CA VAL A 183 -2.27 -3.29 -13.18
C VAL A 183 -2.29 -2.17 -14.22
N GLN A 184 -3.45 -1.56 -14.50
CA GLN A 184 -3.55 -0.42 -15.40
C GLN A 184 -2.77 0.79 -14.87
N SER A 185 -2.83 1.04 -13.55
CA SER A 185 -2.02 2.06 -12.88
C SER A 185 -0.52 1.80 -13.10
N ALA A 186 -0.06 0.56 -12.89
CA ALA A 186 1.33 0.20 -13.13
C ALA A 186 1.75 0.37 -14.60
N LEU A 187 0.91 -0.03 -15.55
CA LEU A 187 1.19 0.15 -16.99
C LEU A 187 1.24 1.62 -17.41
N HIS A 188 0.53 2.50 -16.71
CA HIS A 188 0.54 3.93 -16.99
C HIS A 188 1.80 4.62 -16.45
N HIS A 189 2.21 4.26 -15.24
CA HIS A 189 3.23 4.98 -14.48
C HIS A 189 4.60 4.28 -14.39
N VAL A 190 4.74 3.07 -14.94
CA VAL A 190 5.97 2.28 -14.85
C VAL A 190 6.39 1.76 -16.22
N GLU A 191 7.68 1.83 -16.53
CA GLU A 191 8.27 1.09 -17.65
C GLU A 191 8.27 -0.42 -17.33
N VAL A 192 7.15 -1.07 -17.61
CA VAL A 192 6.96 -2.51 -17.39
C VAL A 192 7.76 -3.33 -18.41
N ASP A 193 8.55 -4.29 -17.92
CA ASP A 193 9.40 -5.15 -18.74
C ASP A 193 8.61 -6.30 -19.39
N HIS A 194 7.64 -6.87 -18.65
CA HIS A 194 6.73 -7.88 -19.20
C HIS A 194 5.29 -7.71 -18.73
N CYS A 195 4.35 -7.82 -19.67
CA CYS A 195 2.91 -7.83 -19.44
C CYS A 195 2.35 -9.15 -19.99
N LEU A 196 2.08 -10.11 -19.12
CA LEU A 196 1.81 -11.50 -19.49
C LEU A 196 0.56 -12.05 -18.79
N PRO A 197 -0.18 -13.00 -19.40
CA PRO A 197 -1.20 -13.76 -18.69
C PRO A 197 -0.60 -14.47 -17.46
N ALA A 198 -1.41 -14.72 -16.43
CA ALA A 198 -0.96 -15.36 -15.20
C ALA A 198 -0.32 -16.74 -15.43
N ALA A 199 -0.85 -17.51 -16.39
CA ALA A 199 -0.35 -18.81 -16.80
C ALA A 199 1.07 -18.77 -17.42
N GLU A 200 1.54 -17.61 -17.86
CA GLU A 200 2.89 -17.46 -18.44
C GLU A 200 3.89 -16.85 -17.44
N LEU A 201 3.39 -16.17 -16.40
CA LEU A 201 4.23 -15.48 -15.42
C LEU A 201 5.12 -16.44 -14.63
N GLY A 202 4.64 -17.61 -14.21
CA GLY A 202 5.44 -18.57 -13.44
C GLY A 202 6.69 -19.05 -14.19
N VAL A 203 6.52 -19.44 -15.45
CA VAL A 203 7.63 -19.86 -16.33
C VAL A 203 8.58 -18.69 -16.61
N CYS A 204 8.05 -17.50 -16.87
CA CYS A 204 8.84 -16.29 -17.09
C CYS A 204 9.72 -15.96 -15.86
N LEU A 205 9.15 -16.01 -14.66
CA LEU A 205 9.85 -15.74 -13.41
C LEU A 205 10.99 -16.73 -13.17
N ALA A 206 10.75 -18.02 -13.40
CA ALA A 206 11.79 -19.06 -13.26
C ALA A 206 12.97 -18.81 -14.20
N LYS A 207 12.70 -18.40 -15.45
CA LYS A 207 13.74 -18.05 -16.42
C LYS A 207 14.53 -16.81 -15.98
N LEU A 208 13.84 -15.72 -15.64
CA LEU A 208 14.46 -14.46 -15.25
C LEU A 208 15.29 -14.58 -13.96
N ALA A 209 14.88 -15.45 -13.04
CA ALA A 209 15.60 -15.74 -11.80
C ALA A 209 16.95 -16.45 -12.04
N ALA A 210 17.08 -17.18 -13.14
CA ALA A 210 18.33 -17.87 -13.51
C ALA A 210 19.33 -16.93 -14.21
N GLU A 211 18.88 -15.76 -14.66
CA GLU A 211 19.72 -14.79 -15.35
C GLU A 211 20.51 -13.89 -14.35
N PRO A 212 21.70 -13.41 -14.74
CA PRO A 212 22.48 -12.47 -13.93
C PRO A 212 21.70 -11.15 -13.76
N ALA A 213 21.76 -10.57 -12.55
CA ALA A 213 21.17 -9.25 -12.33
C ALA A 213 21.91 -8.18 -13.13
N GLY A 214 21.16 -7.13 -13.48
CA GLY A 214 21.72 -5.94 -14.10
C GLY A 214 22.57 -5.11 -13.13
N LYS A 215 22.93 -3.90 -13.56
CA LYS A 215 23.63 -2.94 -12.70
C LYS A 215 22.65 -2.32 -11.71
N THR A 216 22.93 -2.44 -10.41
CA THR A 216 22.19 -1.71 -9.38
C THR A 216 22.50 -0.22 -9.47
N LEU A 217 21.47 0.61 -9.53
CA LEU A 217 21.56 2.07 -9.51
C LEU A 217 21.33 2.61 -8.09
N PRO A 218 21.90 3.78 -7.74
CA PRO A 218 21.63 4.41 -6.45
C PRO A 218 20.15 4.74 -6.29
N ALA A 219 19.55 4.29 -5.20
CA ALA A 219 18.15 4.59 -4.92
C ALA A 219 17.90 6.09 -4.70
N PRO A 220 16.79 6.65 -5.22
CA PRO A 220 16.37 8.02 -4.92
C PRO A 220 16.21 8.25 -3.41
N SER A 221 16.44 9.49 -2.96
CA SER A 221 16.26 9.87 -1.55
C SER A 221 14.82 9.68 -1.06
N SER A 222 13.83 9.96 -1.92
CA SER A 222 12.41 9.74 -1.64
C SER A 222 12.12 8.28 -1.28
N VAL A 223 12.56 7.33 -2.11
CA VAL A 223 12.38 5.89 -1.85
C VAL A 223 13.00 5.46 -0.52
N ARG A 224 14.20 5.98 -0.19
CA ARG A 224 14.85 5.71 1.10
C ARG A 224 14.05 6.25 2.29
N LEU A 225 13.54 7.47 2.18
CA LEU A 225 12.71 8.09 3.21
C LEU A 225 11.44 7.27 3.45
N GLU A 226 10.74 6.88 2.39
CA GLU A 226 9.51 6.11 2.50
C GLU A 226 9.71 4.72 3.09
N ALA A 227 10.79 4.04 2.70
CA ALA A 227 11.13 2.76 3.31
C ALA A 227 11.48 2.91 4.80
N ALA A 228 12.17 3.98 5.20
CA ALA A 228 12.45 4.27 6.61
C ALA A 228 11.17 4.53 7.42
N VAL A 229 10.20 5.26 6.85
CA VAL A 229 8.87 5.46 7.46
C VAL A 229 8.17 4.10 7.63
N ALA A 230 8.13 3.27 6.60
CA ALA A 230 7.50 1.94 6.65
C ALA A 230 8.20 0.99 7.64
N ALA A 231 9.53 1.08 7.77
CA ALA A 231 10.34 0.33 8.74
C ALA A 231 10.16 0.83 10.18
N GLN A 232 9.50 1.99 10.37
CA GLN A 232 9.36 2.72 11.64
C GLN A 232 10.71 3.20 12.21
N GLU A 233 11.64 3.59 11.33
CA GLU A 233 13.00 4.04 11.68
C GLU A 233 13.13 5.58 11.73
N HIS A 234 12.11 6.33 11.26
CA HIS A 234 12.01 7.78 11.33
C HIS A 234 10.68 8.20 11.96
N SER A 235 10.69 8.51 13.25
CA SER A 235 9.51 8.97 14.03
C SER A 235 9.71 10.34 14.65
N THR A 236 10.66 11.15 14.16
CA THR A 236 10.91 12.50 14.70
C THR A 236 10.30 13.57 13.81
N MET A 237 9.56 14.51 14.41
CA MET A 237 8.94 15.70 13.79
C MET A 237 9.93 16.61 13.02
N LYS A 238 11.23 16.34 13.05
CA LYS A 238 12.25 17.13 12.36
C LYS A 238 12.40 16.80 10.87
N ASP A 239 11.84 15.70 10.40
CA ASP A 239 11.92 15.28 8.98
C ASP A 239 10.70 15.73 8.15
N GLU A 240 9.79 16.53 8.72
CA GLU A 240 8.56 17.01 8.08
C GLU A 240 8.82 17.88 6.83
N ASP A 241 9.92 18.65 6.81
CA ASP A 241 10.34 19.48 5.65
C ASP A 241 10.75 18.64 4.42
N ARG A 242 10.79 17.31 4.53
CA ARG A 242 11.27 16.39 3.47
C ARG A 242 10.18 15.54 2.83
N LEU A 243 8.94 15.69 3.29
CA LEU A 243 7.83 14.84 2.85
C LEU A 243 7.11 15.35 1.60
N GLY A 244 7.48 16.51 1.05
CA GLY A 244 6.83 17.11 -0.12
C GLY A 244 6.27 18.50 0.16
N GLU A 245 5.32 18.96 -0.65
CA GLU A 245 4.64 20.24 -0.45
C GLU A 245 3.45 20.09 0.49
N LEU A 246 3.30 20.98 1.47
CA LEU A 246 2.17 20.91 2.39
C LEU A 246 0.85 21.16 1.63
N SER A 247 -0.06 20.20 1.66
CA SER A 247 -1.36 20.30 1.01
C SER A 247 -2.41 20.98 1.89
N VAL A 248 -3.53 21.36 1.28
CA VAL A 248 -4.74 21.84 2.00
C VAL A 248 -5.62 20.70 2.54
N PHE A 249 -5.28 19.45 2.23
CA PHE A 249 -6.07 18.28 2.61
C PHE A 249 -5.65 17.75 3.98
N THR A 250 -6.57 17.03 4.62
CA THR A 250 -6.32 16.33 5.88
C THR A 250 -6.37 14.82 5.66
N CYS A 251 -5.56 14.08 6.42
CA CYS A 251 -5.49 12.64 6.31
C CYS A 251 -6.80 12.01 6.77
N PRO A 252 -7.49 11.21 5.93
CA PRO A 252 -8.78 10.61 6.31
C PRO A 252 -8.67 9.59 7.45
N GLU A 253 -7.46 9.10 7.74
CA GLU A 253 -7.23 8.11 8.79
C GLU A 253 -6.82 8.69 10.15
N CYS A 254 -6.11 9.83 10.17
CA CYS A 254 -5.62 10.43 11.42
C CYS A 254 -6.00 11.91 11.60
N HIS A 255 -6.64 12.51 10.60
CA HIS A 255 -7.03 13.92 10.53
C HIS A 255 -5.86 14.91 10.67
N GLY A 256 -4.62 14.44 10.54
CA GLY A 256 -3.42 15.29 10.50
C GLY A 256 -3.19 15.92 9.13
N PRO A 257 -2.25 16.87 9.02
CA PRO A 257 -1.88 17.47 7.73
C PRO A 257 -1.35 16.41 6.75
N LEU A 258 -1.57 16.67 5.46
CA LEU A 258 -1.01 15.89 4.36
C LEU A 258 0.00 16.70 3.56
N TRP A 259 1.05 16.02 3.13
CA TRP A 259 2.02 16.50 2.17
C TRP A 259 1.76 15.82 0.84
N GLU A 260 1.80 16.61 -0.23
CA GLU A 260 1.72 16.16 -1.61
C GLU A 260 3.15 15.87 -2.12
N ILE A 261 3.31 14.71 -2.73
CA ILE A 261 4.56 14.17 -3.25
C ILE A 261 4.38 13.96 -4.75
N GLU A 262 5.15 14.69 -5.55
CA GLU A 262 5.34 14.38 -6.96
C GLU A 262 6.29 13.19 -7.10
N ASP A 263 5.77 12.08 -7.61
CA ASP A 263 6.53 10.87 -7.93
C ASP A 263 6.48 10.65 -9.44
N GLY A 264 7.32 11.42 -10.15
CA GLY A 264 7.30 11.53 -11.61
C GLY A 264 5.98 12.10 -12.10
N ASP A 265 5.19 11.27 -12.77
CA ASP A 265 3.88 11.59 -13.32
C ASP A 265 2.71 11.22 -12.39
N MET A 266 3.00 10.64 -11.22
CA MET A 266 2.01 10.28 -10.21
C MET A 266 2.06 11.26 -9.04
N VAL A 267 0.88 11.62 -8.53
CA VAL A 267 0.72 12.39 -7.29
C VAL A 267 0.40 11.44 -6.15
N ARG A 268 1.11 11.58 -5.03
CA ARG A 268 0.89 10.81 -3.80
C ARG A 268 0.77 11.73 -2.61
N TYR A 269 0.13 11.26 -1.56
CA TYR A 269 -0.07 11.98 -0.32
C TYR A 269 0.52 11.20 0.84
N ARG A 270 1.12 11.90 1.80
CA ARG A 270 1.61 11.30 3.04
C ARG A 270 1.28 12.20 4.22
N CYS A 271 0.86 11.61 5.33
CA CYS A 271 0.61 12.37 6.57
C CYS A 271 1.79 12.27 7.54
N HIS A 272 1.80 13.13 8.56
CA HIS A 272 2.90 13.20 9.54
C HIS A 272 3.04 11.88 10.34
N THR A 273 1.95 11.13 10.50
CA THR A 273 2.01 9.83 11.21
C THR A 273 2.55 8.72 10.31
N GLY A 274 2.59 8.93 9.00
CA GLY A 274 3.13 8.02 7.99
C GLY A 274 2.10 7.28 7.12
N HIS A 275 0.79 7.57 7.24
CA HIS A 275 -0.19 7.04 6.26
C HIS A 275 0.15 7.58 4.87
N ALA A 276 0.00 6.75 3.85
CA ALA A 276 0.30 7.10 2.47
C ALA A 276 -0.85 6.73 1.54
N PHE A 277 -1.04 7.53 0.51
CA PHE A 277 -2.13 7.35 -0.46
C PHE A 277 -1.65 7.72 -1.87
N THR A 278 -1.94 6.89 -2.85
CA THR A 278 -2.08 7.32 -4.24
C THR A 278 -3.34 8.18 -4.39
N ALA A 279 -3.44 8.99 -5.45
CA ALA A 279 -4.56 9.92 -5.63
C ALA A 279 -5.94 9.23 -5.62
N ASP A 280 -6.07 8.08 -6.27
CA ASP A 280 -7.27 7.25 -6.26
C ASP A 280 -7.58 6.66 -4.87
N ALA A 281 -6.55 6.18 -4.15
CA ALA A 281 -6.71 5.71 -2.78
C ALA A 281 -7.09 6.84 -1.82
N MET A 282 -6.62 8.06 -2.04
CA MET A 282 -6.99 9.24 -1.25
C MET A 282 -8.47 9.61 -1.48
N MET A 283 -8.94 9.60 -2.73
CA MET A 283 -10.35 9.82 -3.04
C MET A 283 -11.24 8.75 -2.40
N GLU A 284 -10.85 7.48 -2.47
CA GLU A 284 -11.56 6.38 -1.82
C GLU A 284 -11.57 6.56 -0.28
N ALA A 285 -10.42 6.94 0.30
CA ALA A 285 -10.30 7.20 1.73
C ALA A 285 -11.26 8.31 2.19
N GLN A 286 -11.36 9.40 1.44
CA GLN A 286 -12.29 10.49 1.71
C GLN A 286 -13.76 10.07 1.57
N ALA A 287 -14.07 9.22 0.59
CA ALA A 287 -15.42 8.69 0.41
C ALA A 287 -15.83 7.81 1.61
N VAL A 288 -14.93 6.92 2.06
CA VAL A 288 -15.14 6.08 3.25
C VAL A 288 -15.31 6.94 4.49
N GLU A 289 -14.46 7.94 4.71
CA GLU A 289 -14.57 8.87 5.86
C GLU A 289 -15.91 9.62 5.84
N ALA A 290 -16.34 10.13 4.68
CA ALA A 290 -17.62 10.82 4.56
C ALA A 290 -18.81 9.93 4.94
N ASP A 291 -18.78 8.66 4.54
CA ASP A 291 -19.83 7.69 4.90
C ASP A 291 -19.80 7.36 6.40
N GLU A 292 -18.63 7.20 7.02
CA GLU A 292 -18.50 7.00 8.47
C GLU A 292 -19.07 8.18 9.27
N ILE A 293 -18.81 9.41 8.83
CA ILE A 293 -19.36 10.63 9.44
C ILE A 293 -20.89 10.64 9.34
N LEU A 294 -21.46 10.32 8.17
CA LEU A 294 -22.91 10.27 7.98
C LEU A 294 -23.56 9.23 8.89
N TRP A 295 -22.98 8.04 9.00
CA TRP A 295 -23.48 7.00 9.90
C TRP A 295 -23.37 7.40 11.38
N SER A 296 -22.28 8.07 11.77
CA SER A 296 -22.10 8.59 13.12
C SER A 296 -23.16 9.65 13.45
N LEU A 297 -23.41 10.57 12.53
CA LEU A 297 -24.41 11.62 12.67
C LEU A 297 -25.82 11.04 12.77
N LEU A 298 -26.16 10.07 11.91
CA LEU A 298 -27.44 9.37 11.96
C LEU A 298 -27.69 8.74 13.34
N ARG A 299 -26.72 7.95 13.83
CA ARG A 299 -26.83 7.32 15.15
C ARG A 299 -26.98 8.35 16.26
N SER A 300 -26.23 9.45 16.21
CA SER A 300 -26.32 10.54 17.17
C SER A 300 -27.71 11.17 17.21
N HIS A 301 -28.30 11.48 16.05
CA HIS A 301 -29.64 12.06 15.97
C HIS A 301 -30.73 11.07 16.42
N GLN A 302 -30.65 9.80 16.04
CA GLN A 302 -31.56 8.76 16.52
C GLN A 302 -31.51 8.60 18.05
N GLN A 303 -30.32 8.63 18.65
CA GLN A 303 -30.14 8.57 20.10
C GLN A 303 -30.73 9.79 20.81
N ARG A 304 -30.51 11.00 20.26
CA ARG A 304 -31.07 12.25 20.81
C ARG A 304 -32.59 12.28 20.71
N ALA A 305 -33.17 11.83 19.60
CA ALA A 305 -34.61 11.68 19.43
C ALA A 305 -35.20 10.73 20.49
N ALA A 306 -34.66 9.52 20.60
CA ALA A 306 -35.11 8.52 21.58
C ALA A 306 -34.99 9.02 23.02
N PHE A 307 -33.90 9.71 23.35
CA PHE A 307 -33.72 10.32 24.68
C PHE A 307 -34.77 11.40 24.96
N ALA A 308 -34.99 12.32 24.01
CA ALA A 308 -35.97 13.39 24.15
C ALA A 308 -37.40 12.84 24.31
N ARG A 309 -37.78 11.81 23.52
CA ARG A 309 -39.07 11.09 23.67
C ARG A 309 -39.22 10.50 25.07
N ARG A 310 -38.21 9.78 25.55
CA ARG A 310 -38.24 9.13 26.87
C ARG A 310 -38.35 10.15 28.00
N MET A 311 -37.66 11.29 27.88
CA MET A 311 -37.76 12.37 28.86
C MET A 311 -39.14 13.03 28.81
N SER A 312 -39.68 13.31 27.62
CA SER A 312 -41.04 13.82 27.44
C SER A 312 -42.07 12.94 28.16
N GLU A 313 -42.03 11.62 27.93
CA GLU A 313 -42.93 10.67 28.61
C GLU A 313 -42.82 10.71 30.14
N ARG A 314 -41.60 10.85 30.65
CA ARG A 314 -41.36 10.97 32.10
C ARG A 314 -41.94 12.27 32.66
N GLU A 315 -41.82 13.36 31.91
CA GLU A 315 -42.33 14.66 32.33
C GLU A 315 -43.86 14.75 32.24
N LYS A 316 -44.47 14.08 31.25
CA LYS A 316 -45.93 13.86 31.19
C LYS A 316 -46.44 13.15 32.45
N LYS A 317 -45.76 12.09 32.89
CA LYS A 317 -46.10 11.37 34.13
C LYS A 317 -45.97 12.21 35.40
N LYS A 318 -45.17 13.28 35.37
CA LYS A 318 -45.00 14.25 36.46
C LYS A 318 -45.91 15.48 36.33
N PHE A 319 -46.83 15.49 35.38
CA PHE A 319 -47.73 16.62 35.08
C PHE A 319 -46.99 17.92 34.72
N ARG A 320 -45.75 17.84 34.23
CA ARG A 320 -44.98 18.99 33.72
C ARG A 320 -45.18 19.12 32.21
N SER A 321 -46.38 19.55 31.82
CA SER A 321 -46.86 19.53 30.42
C SER A 321 -46.03 20.39 29.47
N GLU A 322 -45.63 21.60 29.88
CA GLU A 322 -44.87 22.51 29.04
C GLU A 322 -43.48 21.94 28.67
N LEU A 323 -42.76 21.42 29.66
CA LEU A 323 -41.46 20.78 29.44
C LEU A 323 -41.59 19.51 28.58
N ALA A 324 -42.65 18.72 28.78
CA ALA A 324 -42.93 17.57 27.93
C ALA A 324 -43.15 17.96 26.46
N THR A 325 -43.90 19.03 26.19
CA THR A 325 -44.11 19.54 24.83
C THR A 325 -42.79 19.96 24.18
N GLN A 326 -41.96 20.73 24.89
CA GLN A 326 -40.64 21.14 24.38
C GLN A 326 -39.72 19.95 24.06
N LEU A 327 -39.79 18.89 24.87
CA LEU A 327 -39.02 17.66 24.63
C LEU A 327 -39.57 16.86 23.43
N ASP A 328 -40.88 16.83 23.23
CA ASP A 328 -41.49 16.22 22.04
C ASP A 328 -41.14 16.98 20.75
N GLU A 329 -41.11 18.31 20.78
CA GLU A 329 -40.70 19.15 19.65
C GLU A 329 -39.25 18.86 19.26
N ARG A 330 -38.32 18.87 20.23
CA ARG A 330 -36.92 18.48 19.99
C ARG A 330 -36.78 17.07 19.45
N ALA A 331 -37.59 16.13 19.93
CA ALA A 331 -37.57 14.77 19.41
C ALA A 331 -37.95 14.73 17.92
N ARG A 332 -38.99 15.46 17.52
CA ARG A 332 -39.43 15.56 16.12
C ARG A 332 -38.38 16.22 15.23
N GLU A 333 -37.69 17.25 15.71
CA GLU A 333 -36.56 17.88 15.00
C GLU A 333 -35.46 16.85 14.73
N TYR A 334 -35.03 16.10 15.76
CA TYR A 334 -34.00 15.07 15.59
C TYR A 334 -34.43 13.91 14.68
N GLU A 335 -35.71 13.52 14.71
CA GLU A 335 -36.28 12.52 13.79
C GLU A 335 -36.27 13.02 12.34
N ALA A 336 -36.60 14.30 12.10
CA ALA A 336 -36.56 14.89 10.78
C ALA A 336 -35.14 14.96 10.22
N ASP A 337 -34.17 15.37 11.04
CA ASP A 337 -32.75 15.38 10.67
C ASP A 337 -32.25 13.96 10.33
N ALA A 338 -32.58 12.96 11.16
CA ALA A 338 -32.24 11.56 10.91
C ALA A 338 -32.78 11.07 9.56
N ALA A 339 -34.02 11.41 9.22
CA ALA A 339 -34.63 11.05 7.93
C ALA A 339 -33.97 11.73 6.72
N VAL A 340 -33.36 12.91 6.88
CA VAL A 340 -32.53 13.52 5.83
C VAL A 340 -31.24 12.71 5.64
N ILE A 341 -30.57 12.35 6.73
CA ILE A 341 -29.31 11.61 6.69
C ILE A 341 -29.52 10.21 6.10
N GLU A 342 -30.59 9.51 6.47
CA GLU A 342 -30.97 8.21 5.90
C GLU A 342 -31.14 8.28 4.39
N ARG A 343 -31.82 9.30 3.86
CA ARG A 343 -31.97 9.48 2.41
C ARG A 343 -30.65 9.71 1.70
N ILE A 344 -29.71 10.44 2.31
CA ILE A 344 -28.37 10.63 1.75
C ILE A 344 -27.65 9.27 1.67
N LEU A 345 -27.68 8.49 2.75
CA LEU A 345 -27.05 7.17 2.81
C LEU A 345 -27.70 6.19 1.81
N GLU A 346 -29.03 6.22 1.66
CA GLU A 346 -29.75 5.40 0.68
C GLU A 346 -29.39 5.76 -0.75
N SER A 347 -29.25 7.05 -1.06
CA SER A 347 -28.87 7.48 -2.42
C SER A 347 -27.45 7.05 -2.81
N ARG A 348 -26.60 6.73 -1.83
CA ARG A 348 -25.23 6.23 -2.03
C ARG A 348 -25.14 4.71 -2.09
N ARG A 349 -26.19 3.97 -1.70
CA ARG A 349 -26.19 2.51 -1.86
C ARG A 349 -26.26 2.19 -3.34
N VAL A 350 -25.27 1.45 -3.85
CA VAL A 350 -25.30 0.86 -5.19
C VAL A 350 -26.61 0.11 -5.37
N GLN A 351 -27.40 0.45 -6.40
CA GLN A 351 -28.52 -0.37 -6.84
C GLN A 351 -27.94 -1.66 -7.43
N VAL A 352 -27.87 -2.71 -6.63
CA VAL A 352 -27.64 -4.06 -7.12
C VAL A 352 -28.94 -4.50 -7.79
N THR A 353 -28.98 -4.51 -9.11
CA THR A 353 -30.05 -5.17 -9.86
C THR A 353 -29.82 -6.68 -9.82
N ASP A 354 -30.89 -7.47 -9.91
CA ASP A 354 -30.88 -8.94 -9.83
C ASP A 354 -29.95 -9.63 -10.87
N ASP A 355 -29.45 -8.89 -11.86
CA ASP A 355 -28.58 -9.38 -12.93
C ASP A 355 -27.07 -9.09 -12.71
N GLY A 356 -26.67 -8.55 -11.55
CA GLY A 356 -25.25 -8.46 -11.17
C GLY A 356 -24.40 -7.46 -11.96
N ALA A 357 -25.01 -6.54 -12.72
CA ALA A 357 -24.32 -5.46 -13.40
C ALA A 357 -24.38 -4.15 -12.59
N VAL A 358 -23.22 -3.57 -12.26
CA VAL A 358 -23.11 -2.27 -11.59
C VAL A 358 -23.12 -1.17 -12.65
N THR A 359 -24.14 -0.32 -12.66
CA THR A 359 -24.15 0.92 -13.46
C THR A 359 -24.11 2.14 -12.53
N GLN A 360 -23.14 3.03 -12.77
CA GLN A 360 -23.17 4.41 -12.26
C GLN A 360 -23.83 5.27 -13.34
N GLU A 361 -25.05 5.75 -13.11
CA GLU A 361 -25.63 6.84 -13.93
C GLU A 361 -25.59 8.15 -13.15
N GLY A 362 -24.70 9.05 -13.58
CA GLY A 362 -24.70 10.46 -13.19
C GLY A 362 -25.92 11.17 -13.76
N ASN A 363 -26.71 11.78 -12.89
CA ASN A 363 -27.93 12.48 -13.25
C ASN A 363 -27.62 13.86 -13.86
N GLY A 364 -27.56 13.93 -15.19
CA GLY A 364 -27.45 15.17 -15.97
C GLY A 364 -28.58 15.29 -16.99
N LYS A 365 -29.81 15.61 -16.55
CA LYS A 365 -30.87 16.08 -17.46
C LYS A 365 -30.93 17.60 -17.43
N GLU A 366 -30.16 18.22 -18.32
CA GLU A 366 -30.34 19.61 -18.72
C GLU A 366 -31.58 19.69 -19.60
N LYS A 367 -32.64 20.36 -19.11
CA LYS A 367 -33.82 20.68 -19.91
C LYS A 367 -33.48 21.87 -20.80
N ALA A 368 -33.35 21.62 -22.10
CA ALA A 368 -33.40 22.65 -23.12
C ALA A 368 -34.72 23.43 -23.04
N ARG A 369 -34.61 24.76 -23.00
CA ARG A 369 -35.64 25.69 -23.45
C ARG A 369 -34.99 26.80 -24.25
#